data_AF-A0A6L4YPP7-F1
#
_entry.id   AF-A0A6L4YPP7-F1
#
_cell.length_a   1.000
_cell.length_b   1.000
_cell.length_c   1.000
_cell.angle_alpha   90.00
_cell.angle_beta   90.00
_cell.angle_gamma   90.00
#
_symmetry.space_group_name_H-M   'P 1'
#
loop_
_entity.id
_entity.type
_entity.pdbx_description
1 polymer ?
#
loop_
_entity_poly.entity_id
_entity_poly.type
_entity_poly.pdbx_seq_one_letter_code
_entity_poly.pdbx_strand_id
1 'polypeptide(L)' 'EAHAAGKLTEAFGTGTAAVISPIGELNWDGNIISLTDGKTGELSVRLYEMITGIQNGVINDEFNWLTEVK' A
#
# COMPACT_ATOMS: atom_id res chain seq x y z
N GLU A 1 -18.53 6.75 4.94
CA GLU A 1 -19.56 6.22 4.02
C GLU A 1 -19.15 4.92 3.32
N ALA A 2 -18.02 4.83 2.63
CA ALA A 2 -17.60 3.59 1.93
C ALA A 2 -17.40 2.37 2.88
N HIS A 3 -16.81 2.60 4.07
CA HIS A 3 -16.71 1.56 5.10
C HIS A 3 -18.10 1.12 5.61
N ALA A 4 -18.96 2.08 5.97
CA ALA A 4 -20.31 1.82 6.44
C ALA A 4 -21.19 1.10 5.39
N ALA A 5 -20.90 1.30 4.10
CA ALA A 5 -21.56 0.61 2.99
C ALA A 5 -20.91 -0.74 2.62
N GLY A 6 -19.87 -1.20 3.35
CA GLY A 6 -19.16 -2.45 3.07
C GLY A 6 -18.36 -2.47 1.76
N LYS A 7 -18.10 -1.30 1.17
CA LYS A 7 -17.39 -1.16 -0.11
C LYS A 7 -15.89 -0.89 0.04
N LEU A 8 -15.44 -0.56 1.25
CA LEU A 8 -14.03 -0.33 1.54
C LEU A 8 -13.34 -1.68 1.75
N THR A 9 -12.46 -2.04 0.83
CA THR A 9 -11.74 -3.32 0.85
C THR A 9 -10.35 -3.20 1.47
N GLU A 10 -9.59 -2.16 1.15
CA GLU A 10 -8.23 -1.93 1.66
C GLU A 10 -7.96 -0.42 1.79
N ALA A 11 -7.01 -0.05 2.65
CA ALA A 11 -6.41 1.28 2.67
C ALA A 11 -4.92 1.19 3.01
N PHE A 12 -4.12 2.04 2.38
CA PHE A 12 -2.68 2.11 2.62
C PHE A 12 -2.16 3.53 2.44
N GLY A 13 -1.14 3.88 3.20
CA GLY A 13 -0.31 5.06 2.96
C GLY A 13 0.80 4.77 1.96
N THR A 14 1.26 5.77 1.24
CA THR A 14 2.39 5.67 0.31
C THR A 14 3.34 6.84 0.51
N GLY A 15 4.64 6.59 0.35
CA GLY A 15 5.69 7.60 0.49
C GLY A 15 7.06 6.99 0.29
N THR A 16 8.06 7.80 -0.07
CA THR A 16 9.40 7.33 -0.46
C THR A 16 10.03 6.38 0.58
N ALA A 17 9.83 6.64 1.87
CA ALA A 17 10.41 5.83 2.94
C ALA A 17 9.69 4.49 3.18
N ALA A 18 8.37 4.42 2.93
CA ALA A 18 7.55 3.26 3.26
C ALA A 18 7.14 2.44 2.04
N VAL A 19 7.24 3.02 0.84
CA VAL A 19 6.71 2.52 -0.44
C VAL A 19 5.18 2.35 -0.37
N ILE A 20 4.71 1.35 0.37
CA ILE A 20 3.31 1.09 0.72
C ILE A 20 3.24 0.66 2.20
N SER A 21 2.43 1.35 3.00
CA SER A 21 2.19 1.06 4.41
C SER A 21 0.70 0.72 4.63
N PRO A 22 0.34 -0.55 4.87
CA PRO A 22 -1.05 -0.96 5.05
C PRO A 22 -1.68 -0.37 6.31
N ILE A 23 -2.94 0.06 6.23
CA ILE A 23 -3.70 0.58 7.37
C ILE A 23 -4.62 -0.53 7.90
N GLY A 24 -4.34 -1.01 9.12
CA GLY A 24 -5.18 -2.02 9.79
C GLY A 24 -6.34 -1.43 10.60
N GLU A 25 -6.21 -0.20 11.08
CA GLU A 25 -7.25 0.49 11.85
C GLU A 25 -7.17 2.00 11.61
N LEU A 26 -8.34 2.63 11.51
CA LEU A 26 -8.49 4.08 11.47
C LEU A 26 -9.41 4.52 12.61
N ASN A 27 -8.88 5.31 13.54
CA ASN A 27 -9.68 5.92 14.60
C ASN A 27 -10.05 7.35 14.19
N TRP A 28 -11.35 7.64 14.09
CA TRP A 28 -11.85 8.96 13.73
C TRP A 28 -13.07 9.36 14.58
N ASP A 29 -12.93 10.45 15.35
CA ASP A 29 -13.98 10.99 16.22
C ASP A 29 -14.60 9.94 17.16
N GLY A 30 -13.76 9.10 17.76
CA GLY A 30 -14.17 8.00 18.63
C GLY A 30 -14.73 6.78 17.89
N ASN A 31 -14.86 6.84 16.57
CA ASN A 31 -15.25 5.71 15.74
C ASN A 31 -14.01 4.93 15.31
N ILE A 32 -13.89 3.70 15.80
CA ILE A 32 -12.86 2.76 15.36
C ILE A 32 -13.35 2.06 14.10
N ILE A 33 -12.66 2.30 13.00
CA ILE A 33 -12.85 1.65 11.72
C ILE A 33 -11.74 0.62 11.56
N SER A 34 -12.04 -0.64 11.85
CA SER A 34 -11.11 -1.74 11.59
C SER A 34 -11.16 -2.11 10.11
N LEU A 35 -9.98 -2.17 9.47
CA LEU A 35 -9.83 -2.53 8.06
C LEU A 35 -9.18 -3.90 7.97
N THR A 36 -9.74 -4.77 7.11
CA THR A 36 -9.19 -6.10 6.79
C THR A 36 -8.79 -6.94 8.01
N ASP A 37 -9.50 -6.83 9.14
CA ASP A 37 -9.20 -7.53 10.40
C ASP A 37 -7.72 -7.38 10.86
N GLY A 38 -7.10 -6.24 10.56
CA GLY A 38 -5.69 -6.00 10.87
C GLY A 38 -4.70 -6.74 9.95
N LYS A 39 -5.17 -7.38 8.88
CA LYS A 39 -4.33 -8.00 7.85
C LYS A 39 -4.04 -7.02 6.73
N THR A 40 -2.83 -7.13 6.19
CA THR A 40 -2.46 -6.45 4.95
C THR A 40 -3.26 -7.04 3.79
N GLY A 41 -3.91 -6.18 3.01
CA GLY A 41 -4.66 -6.60 1.85
C GLY A 41 -3.76 -6.98 0.66
N GLU A 42 -4.31 -7.79 -0.24
CA GLU A 42 -3.57 -8.39 -1.36
C GLU A 42 -3.04 -7.32 -2.33
N LEU A 43 -3.82 -6.26 -2.59
CA LEU A 43 -3.38 -5.19 -3.49
C LEU A 43 -2.19 -4.43 -2.90
N SER A 44 -2.23 -4.18 -1.60
CA SER A 44 -1.15 -3.50 -0.87
C SER A 44 0.16 -4.29 -0.96
N VAL A 45 0.12 -5.61 -0.79
CA VAL A 45 1.29 -6.49 -0.95
C VAL A 45 1.82 -6.44 -2.38
N ARG A 46 0.93 -6.63 -3.37
CA ARG A 46 1.34 -6.67 -4.79
C ARG A 46 1.99 -5.36 -5.25
N LEU A 47 1.49 -4.22 -4.78
CA LEU A 47 2.09 -2.91 -5.07
C LEU A 47 3.45 -2.75 -4.41
N TYR A 48 3.59 -3.15 -3.15
CA TYR A 48 4.88 -3.13 -2.46
C TYR A 48 5.92 -3.98 -3.18
N GLU A 49 5.58 -5.23 -3.52
CA GLU A 49 6.47 -6.16 -4.22
C GLU A 49 6.87 -5.65 -5.61
N MET A 50 5.92 -5.08 -6.37
CA MET A 50 6.21 -4.56 -7.70
C MET A 50 7.17 -3.35 -7.64
N ILE A 51 6.87 -2.36 -6.80
CA ILE A 51 7.70 -1.14 -6.71
C ILE A 51 9.08 -1.47 -6.15
N THR A 52 9.17 -2.25 -5.07
CA THR A 52 10.46 -2.65 -4.50
C THR A 52 11.23 -3.60 -5.40
N GLY A 53 10.54 -4.46 -6.16
CA GLY A 53 11.13 -5.33 -7.15
C GLY A 53 11.77 -4.55 -8.29
N ILE A 54 11.13 -3.48 -8.76
CA ILE A 54 11.72 -2.54 -9.74
C ILE A 54 12.93 -1.85 -9.10
N GLN A 55 12.79 -1.26 -7.91
CA GLN A 55 13.88 -0.55 -7.21
C GLN A 55 15.14 -1.42 -7.00
N ASN A 56 14.96 -2.70 -6.72
CA ASN A 56 16.06 -3.65 -6.51
C ASN A 56 16.56 -4.32 -7.79
N GLY A 57 15.99 -4.00 -8.96
CA GLY A 57 16.35 -4.62 -10.25
C GLY A 57 15.94 -6.09 -10.38
N VAL A 58 15.06 -6.59 -9.51
CA VAL A 58 14.51 -7.97 -9.58
C VAL A 58 13.41 -8.06 -10.64
N ILE A 59 12.64 -6.98 -10.80
CA ILE A 59 11.59 -6.84 -11.81
C ILE A 59 12.07 -5.85 -12.87
N ASN A 60 11.77 -6.13 -14.13
CA ASN A 60 12.13 -5.25 -15.24
C ASN A 60 11.42 -3.89 -15.12
N ASP A 61 12.18 -2.81 -15.31
CA ASP A 61 11.66 -1.45 -15.29
C ASP A 61 11.12 -1.07 -16.68
N GLU A 62 9.88 -1.45 -16.96
CA GLU A 62 9.22 -1.18 -18.25
C GLU A 62 8.99 0.31 -18.53
N PHE A 63 9.02 1.15 -17.50
CA PHE A 63 8.69 2.57 -17.56
C PHE A 63 9.90 3.50 -17.45
N ASN A 64 11.11 2.93 -17.31
CA ASN A 64 12.36 3.67 -17.12
C ASN A 64 12.32 4.63 -15.92
N TRP A 65 11.84 4.16 -14.76
CA TRP A 65 11.84 4.88 -13.49
C TRP A 65 13.21 4.92 -12.80
N LEU A 66 14.09 3.96 -13.08
CA LEU A 66 15.42 3.89 -12.48
C LEU A 66 16.42 4.74 -13.27
N THR A 67 17.29 5.44 -12.54
CA THR A 67 18.44 6.14 -13.12
C THR A 67 19.72 5.65 -12.45
N GLU A 68 20.74 5.36 -13.24
CA GLU A 68 22.07 5.06 -12.72
C GLU A 68 22.69 6.32 -12.12
N VAL A 69 23.19 6.21 -10.89
CA VAL A 69 23.87 7.30 -10.19
C VAL A 69 25.38 7.08 -10.33
N LYS A 70 26.11 8.09 -10.80
CA LYS A 70 27.58 8.05 -10.99
C LYS A 70 28.32 8.49 -9.74
#